data_AF-B2UP18-F1
#
_entry.id   AF-B2UP18-F1
#
_cell.length_a   1.000
_cell.length_b   1.000
_cell.length_c   1.000
_cell.angle_alpha   90.00
_cell.angle_beta   90.00
_cell.angle_gamma   90.00
#
_symmetry.space_group_name_H-M   'P 1'
#
loop_
_entity.id
_entity.type
_entity.pdbx_description
1 polymer ?
#
loop_
_entity_poly.entity_id
_entity_poly.type
_entity_poly.pdbx_seq_one_letter_code
_entity_poly.pdbx_strand_id
1 'polypeptide(L)'
;MNLRIIATLSCAVAAMFVSSCSTNGAVTGMGKSSSDALVLARVGETAQGFVQPLAPSRSAAPSSKLPKLGRDKHKMPFYHPAQRTRVVRTTAYTHSERDHLAYGPRNAVGTALKYTSSVRSAAADWSVYPLGTTFRIKGQPYLYVVDDYGSALVGTGTIDIYQPNKKLMKEWGRRYVELTIVRWGDPANSLEVLGSRRGYRHCRAMYAALQHRVSKGFYAKAD
;
A
#
# COMPACT_ATOMS: atom_id res chain seq x y z
N MET A 1 33.95 33.95 52.17
CA MET A 1 34.62 33.91 50.85
C MET A 1 33.54 34.21 49.81
N ASN A 2 33.41 35.48 49.38
CA ASN A 2 34.02 36.04 48.16
C ASN A 2 33.62 35.20 46.92
N LEU A 3 33.04 35.72 45.84
CA LEU A 3 32.89 37.10 45.35
C LEU A 3 31.83 37.11 44.23
N ARG A 4 31.24 38.30 44.04
CA ARG A 4 30.27 38.76 43.04
C ARG A 4 30.76 38.58 41.59
N ILE A 5 29.83 38.37 40.63
CA ILE A 5 29.83 39.06 39.33
C ILE A 5 28.42 39.53 39.00
N ILE A 6 28.32 40.84 38.76
CA ILE A 6 27.20 41.66 38.31
C ILE A 6 27.42 41.96 36.82
N ALA A 7 26.37 42.43 36.14
CA ALA A 7 26.38 43.35 34.98
C ALA A 7 25.93 42.69 33.66
N THR A 8 24.68 42.88 33.22
CA THR A 8 24.15 43.99 32.36
C THR A 8 24.57 43.85 30.89
N LEU A 9 23.88 44.33 29.86
CA LEU A 9 22.55 44.87 29.56
C LEU A 9 22.69 45.27 28.08
N SER A 10 21.64 45.07 27.28
CA SER A 10 21.35 45.76 26.00
C SER A 10 22.28 45.55 24.79
N CYS A 11 21.69 45.19 23.64
CA CYS A 11 21.47 46.18 22.59
C CYS A 11 20.45 45.65 21.57
N ALA A 12 19.41 46.43 21.31
CA ALA A 12 18.46 46.25 20.23
C ALA A 12 18.99 46.89 18.95
N VAL A 13 18.75 46.27 17.79
CA VAL A 13 18.69 46.98 16.50
C VAL A 13 17.51 46.42 15.71
N ALA A 14 16.56 47.31 15.44
CA ALA A 14 15.49 47.13 14.49
C ALA A 14 15.97 47.52 13.09
N ALA A 15 15.49 46.82 12.06
CA ALA A 15 15.40 47.36 10.71
C ALA A 15 14.10 46.87 10.06
N MET A 16 13.27 47.83 9.65
CA MET A 16 12.04 47.67 8.90
C MET A 16 12.28 47.92 7.39
N PHE A 17 11.25 47.58 6.60
CA PHE A 17 10.96 47.95 5.20
C PHE A 17 11.64 47.07 4.13
N VAL A 18 11.00 46.66 3.02
CA VAL A 18 9.80 47.17 2.33
C VAL A 18 9.11 46.04 1.52
N SER A 19 7.81 46.22 1.34
CA SER A 19 6.91 45.50 0.44
C SER A 19 7.30 45.66 -1.04
N SER A 20 7.07 44.63 -1.86
CA SER A 20 6.88 44.79 -3.30
C SER A 20 5.74 43.89 -3.80
N CYS A 21 4.65 44.54 -4.19
CA CYS A 21 3.57 43.97 -4.96
C CYS A 21 3.99 43.94 -6.43
N SER A 22 4.11 42.76 -7.05
CA SER A 22 4.16 42.66 -8.51
C SER A 22 2.75 42.60 -9.09
N THR A 23 2.44 43.64 -9.83
CA THR A 23 1.26 43.80 -10.69
C THR A 23 1.45 42.95 -11.95
N ASN A 24 0.54 42.00 -12.19
CA ASN A 24 0.42 41.38 -13.51
C ASN A 24 -0.55 42.21 -14.35
N GLY A 25 0.00 42.93 -15.31
CA GLY A 25 -0.75 43.61 -16.36
C GLY A 25 -1.39 42.61 -17.33
N ALA A 26 -2.63 42.89 -17.70
CA ALA A 26 -3.30 42.29 -18.83
C ALA A 26 -2.77 42.89 -20.14
N VAL A 27 -2.41 42.03 -21.10
CA VAL A 27 -2.32 42.42 -22.51
C VAL A 27 -3.03 41.35 -23.33
N THR A 28 -4.06 41.82 -24.03
CA THR A 28 -4.82 41.15 -25.09
C THR A 28 -3.98 41.00 -26.34
N GLY A 29 -4.05 39.85 -27.03
CA GLY A 29 -3.44 39.68 -28.34
C GLY A 29 -3.81 38.35 -28.99
N MET A 30 -4.80 38.40 -29.88
CA MET A 30 -5.21 37.31 -30.77
C MET A 30 -4.23 37.22 -31.95
N GLY A 31 -3.77 36.02 -32.31
CA GLY A 31 -2.97 35.79 -33.52
C GLY A 31 -2.83 34.30 -33.81
N LYS A 32 -3.39 33.86 -34.95
CA LYS A 32 -3.38 32.47 -35.43
C LYS A 32 -2.07 32.15 -36.16
N SER A 33 -1.69 30.86 -36.11
CA SER A 33 -1.35 29.99 -37.25
C SER A 33 0.04 29.32 -37.26
N SER A 34 -0.02 28.00 -37.47
CA SER A 34 0.92 27.13 -38.19
C SER A 34 2.31 26.83 -37.60
N SER A 35 2.47 25.60 -37.09
CA SER A 35 3.40 24.61 -37.68
C SER A 35 3.30 23.28 -36.93
N ASP A 36 3.08 22.21 -37.70
CA ASP A 36 3.23 20.82 -37.26
C ASP A 36 4.66 20.60 -36.74
N ALA A 37 4.80 20.60 -35.42
CA ALA A 37 5.96 20.05 -34.76
C ALA A 37 5.51 18.79 -34.03
N LEU A 38 5.77 17.65 -34.67
CA LEU A 38 5.70 16.34 -34.04
C LEU A 38 6.82 16.27 -33.00
N VAL A 39 6.59 16.88 -31.84
CA VAL A 39 7.47 16.79 -30.69
C VAL A 39 7.29 15.39 -30.14
N LEU A 40 8.16 14.48 -30.59
CA LEU A 40 8.43 13.23 -29.90
C LEU A 40 9.01 13.62 -28.53
N ALA A 41 8.13 13.88 -27.57
CA ALA A 41 8.50 14.16 -26.21
C ALA A 41 9.24 12.94 -25.69
N ARG A 42 10.56 13.07 -25.59
CA ARG A 42 11.39 12.20 -24.77
C ARG A 42 10.73 12.15 -23.41
N VAL A 43 10.15 11.00 -23.07
CA VAL A 43 9.73 10.70 -21.71
C VAL A 43 11.03 10.70 -20.89
N GLY A 44 11.35 11.87 -20.34
CA GLY A 44 12.38 11.98 -19.32
C GLY A 44 11.95 11.09 -18.17
N GLU A 45 12.77 10.08 -17.87
CA GLU A 45 12.75 9.33 -16.62
C GLU A 45 12.84 10.31 -15.45
N THR A 46 11.69 10.83 -15.06
CA THR A 46 11.55 11.77 -13.96
C THR A 46 10.79 11.05 -12.86
N ALA A 47 11.50 10.84 -11.75
CA ALA A 47 11.06 10.37 -10.44
C ALA A 47 9.61 9.86 -10.39
N GLN A 48 9.42 8.54 -10.36
CA GLN A 48 8.12 7.90 -10.19
C GLN A 48 7.44 8.43 -8.91
N GLY A 49 6.61 9.46 -9.08
CA GLY A 49 5.84 10.06 -8.01
C GLY A 49 4.91 9.04 -7.37
N PHE A 50 4.54 9.28 -6.12
CA PHE A 50 3.56 8.46 -5.44
C PHE A 50 2.19 8.60 -6.15
N VAL A 51 1.76 7.55 -6.85
CA VAL A 51 0.44 7.54 -7.52
C VAL A 51 -0.63 7.26 -6.47
N GLN A 52 -1.52 8.22 -6.21
CA GLN A 52 -2.61 8.06 -5.25
C GLN A 52 -3.70 7.12 -5.80
N PRO A 53 -4.25 6.18 -5.00
CA PRO A 53 -5.45 5.42 -5.37
C PRO A 53 -6.66 6.33 -5.58
N LEU A 54 -7.54 5.95 -6.50
CA LEU A 54 -8.85 6.59 -6.66
C LEU A 54 -9.84 6.12 -5.57
N ALA A 55 -10.84 6.96 -5.31
CA ALA A 55 -11.88 6.67 -4.33
C ALA A 55 -12.65 5.37 -4.67
N PRO A 56 -13.00 4.58 -3.64
CA PRO A 56 -13.83 3.39 -3.84
C PRO A 56 -15.21 3.72 -4.41
N SER A 57 -15.68 2.88 -5.34
CA SER A 57 -17.03 2.92 -5.88
C SER A 57 -18.02 2.17 -4.98
N ARG A 58 -19.30 2.51 -5.09
CA ARG A 58 -20.38 1.83 -4.36
C ARG A 58 -20.52 0.35 -4.75
N SER A 59 -20.21 0.00 -6.00
CA SER A 59 -20.28 -1.38 -6.51
C SER A 59 -19.22 -2.31 -5.90
N ALA A 60 -18.16 -1.76 -5.30
CA ALA A 60 -17.15 -2.52 -4.57
C ALA A 60 -17.59 -2.95 -3.16
N ALA A 61 -18.78 -2.53 -2.70
CA ALA A 61 -19.35 -2.98 -1.44
C ALA A 61 -19.77 -4.46 -1.49
N PRO A 62 -19.91 -5.16 -0.33
CA PRO A 62 -20.34 -6.55 -0.31
C PRO A 62 -21.67 -6.77 -1.05
N SER A 63 -21.67 -7.73 -1.99
CA SER A 63 -22.85 -8.09 -2.77
C SER A 63 -23.90 -8.77 -1.89
N SER A 64 -25.16 -8.36 -2.02
CA SER A 64 -26.30 -9.02 -1.37
C SER A 64 -26.57 -10.42 -1.91
N LYS A 65 -26.05 -10.75 -3.11
CA LYS A 65 -26.24 -12.07 -3.77
C LYS A 65 -25.30 -13.15 -3.25
N LEU A 66 -24.29 -12.79 -2.45
CA LEU A 66 -23.28 -13.72 -1.94
C LEU A 66 -23.40 -13.88 -0.42
N PRO A 67 -22.98 -15.03 0.14
CA PRO A 67 -23.03 -15.25 1.57
C PRO A 67 -22.26 -14.18 2.37
N LYS A 68 -22.85 -13.71 3.46
CA LYS A 68 -22.19 -12.78 4.39
C LYS A 68 -21.17 -13.55 5.23
N LEU A 69 -19.89 -13.18 5.13
CA LEU A 69 -18.79 -13.86 5.84
C LEU A 69 -18.35 -13.14 7.14
N GLY A 70 -19.15 -12.19 7.62
CA GLY A 70 -18.84 -11.41 8.83
C GLY A 70 -17.88 -10.25 8.58
N ARG A 71 -17.27 -9.75 9.66
CA ARG A 71 -16.34 -8.61 9.65
C ARG A 71 -15.12 -8.91 10.51
N ASP A 72 -14.00 -8.27 10.20
CA ASP A 72 -12.79 -8.36 11.01
C ASP A 72 -12.79 -7.35 12.18
N LYS A 73 -11.72 -7.39 12.98
CA LYS A 73 -11.50 -6.46 14.13
C LYS A 73 -11.47 -4.98 13.75
N HIS A 74 -11.28 -4.66 12.46
CA HIS A 74 -11.31 -3.30 11.93
C HIS A 74 -12.66 -2.94 11.31
N LYS A 75 -13.69 -3.76 11.54
CA LYS A 75 -15.05 -3.63 11.00
C LYS A 75 -15.10 -3.75 9.47
N MET A 76 -14.06 -4.26 8.83
CA MET A 76 -14.06 -4.51 7.38
C MET A 76 -14.80 -5.81 7.08
N PRO A 77 -15.67 -5.86 6.06
CA PRO A 77 -16.36 -7.08 5.68
C PRO A 77 -15.39 -8.09 5.06
N PHE A 78 -15.62 -9.37 5.34
CA PHE A 78 -15.04 -10.44 4.53
C PHE A 78 -15.87 -10.66 3.27
N TYR A 79 -15.19 -10.77 2.13
CA TYR A 79 -15.81 -10.99 0.83
C TYR A 79 -15.74 -12.47 0.45
N HIS A 80 -16.81 -12.96 -0.16
CA HIS A 80 -16.78 -14.26 -0.82
C HIS A 80 -15.73 -14.23 -1.96
N PRO A 81 -14.96 -15.32 -2.20
CA PRO A 81 -13.92 -15.35 -3.22
C PRO A 81 -14.39 -14.99 -4.64
N ALA A 82 -15.65 -15.29 -4.96
CA ALA A 82 -16.28 -14.91 -6.24
C ALA A 82 -16.39 -13.39 -6.44
N GLN A 83 -16.48 -12.59 -5.37
CA GLN A 83 -16.50 -11.13 -5.47
C GLN A 83 -15.08 -10.57 -5.52
N ARG A 84 -14.53 -10.44 -6.72
CA ARG A 84 -13.14 -10.00 -6.93
C ARG A 84 -12.91 -8.51 -6.68
N THR A 85 -13.88 -7.66 -7.00
CA THR A 85 -13.82 -6.21 -6.74
C THR A 85 -14.38 -5.90 -5.36
N ARG A 86 -13.59 -5.21 -4.54
CA ARG A 86 -13.85 -5.06 -3.11
C ARG A 86 -13.18 -3.84 -2.51
N VAL A 87 -13.79 -3.27 -1.47
CA VAL A 87 -13.17 -2.25 -0.62
C VAL A 87 -12.36 -2.92 0.49
N VAL A 88 -11.08 -2.58 0.58
CA VAL A 88 -10.11 -3.17 1.49
C VAL A 88 -9.38 -2.09 2.28
N ARG A 89 -9.17 -2.34 3.58
CA ARG A 89 -8.29 -1.54 4.42
C ARG A 89 -6.86 -1.86 4.03
N THR A 90 -6.07 -0.84 3.74
CA THR A 90 -4.64 -1.00 3.48
C THR A 90 -3.80 -0.20 4.47
N THR A 91 -2.61 -0.71 4.72
CA THR A 91 -1.51 -0.04 5.42
C THR A 91 -0.27 -0.12 4.52
N ALA A 92 0.87 0.34 5.00
CA ALA A 92 2.15 0.08 4.35
C ALA A 92 3.21 -0.35 5.36
N TYR A 93 4.17 -1.13 4.86
CA TYR A 93 5.36 -1.55 5.58
C TYR A 93 6.62 -1.29 4.74
N THR A 94 7.77 -1.35 5.39
CA THR A 94 9.07 -1.33 4.73
C THR A 94 10.05 -2.27 5.42
N HIS A 95 11.01 -2.82 4.67
CA HIS A 95 12.06 -3.67 5.23
C HIS A 95 13.01 -2.91 6.20
N SER A 96 12.93 -1.57 6.22
CA SER A 96 13.70 -0.69 7.10
C SER A 96 13.06 -0.43 8.47
N GLU A 97 11.93 -1.08 8.76
CA GLU A 97 11.32 -1.13 10.10
C GLU A 97 12.14 -2.04 11.02
N ARG A 98 12.15 -1.75 12.33
CA ARG A 98 13.07 -2.39 13.29
C ARG A 98 12.91 -3.90 13.34
N ASP A 99 11.68 -4.36 13.32
CA ASP A 99 11.26 -5.76 13.30
C ASP A 99 11.51 -6.46 11.95
N HIS A 100 11.84 -5.71 10.90
CA HIS A 100 12.13 -6.26 9.57
C HIS A 100 13.63 -6.29 9.21
N LEU A 101 14.49 -5.61 9.99
CA LEU A 101 15.93 -5.51 9.68
C LEU A 101 16.61 -6.88 9.53
N ALA A 102 16.23 -7.86 10.35
CA ALA A 102 16.82 -9.21 10.31
C ALA A 102 16.52 -9.97 9.01
N TYR A 103 15.45 -9.60 8.30
CA TYR A 103 15.03 -10.26 7.06
C TYR A 103 15.55 -9.55 5.81
N GLY A 104 15.99 -8.29 5.94
CA GLY A 104 16.39 -7.46 4.83
C GLY A 104 15.25 -7.28 3.81
N PRO A 105 15.55 -6.94 2.55
CA PRO A 105 14.55 -6.73 1.52
C PRO A 105 14.01 -8.05 0.93
N ARG A 106 13.72 -9.05 1.78
CA ARG A 106 13.18 -10.36 1.37
C ARG A 106 11.75 -10.53 1.87
N ASN A 107 10.92 -11.15 1.04
CA ASN A 107 9.54 -11.50 1.38
C ASN A 107 9.47 -12.84 2.13
N ALA A 108 8.28 -13.22 2.59
CA ALA A 108 8.06 -14.48 3.29
C ALA A 108 8.46 -15.74 2.50
N VAL A 109 8.59 -15.71 1.17
CA VAL A 109 9.04 -16.88 0.38
C VAL A 109 10.54 -16.87 0.07
N GLY A 110 11.30 -15.92 0.62
CA GLY A 110 12.76 -15.86 0.53
C GLY A 110 13.30 -15.14 -0.72
N THR A 111 12.41 -14.57 -1.54
CA THR A 111 12.80 -13.76 -2.73
C THR A 111 12.81 -12.28 -2.42
N ALA A 112 13.40 -11.46 -3.29
CA ALA A 112 13.44 -10.01 -3.11
C ALA A 112 12.03 -9.38 -3.14
N LEU A 113 11.81 -8.42 -2.23
CA LEU A 113 10.61 -7.57 -2.23
C LEU A 113 10.54 -6.73 -3.50
N LYS A 114 9.36 -6.68 -4.12
CA LYS A 114 9.16 -6.05 -5.43
C LYS A 114 8.64 -4.63 -5.26
N TYR A 115 9.31 -3.67 -5.87
CA TYR A 115 8.83 -2.30 -6.06
C TYR A 115 9.29 -1.77 -7.41
N THR A 116 8.71 -2.32 -8.49
CA THR A 116 9.03 -1.91 -9.86
C THR A 116 7.91 -1.04 -10.44
N SER A 117 8.11 -0.54 -11.67
CA SER A 117 7.09 0.17 -12.43
C SER A 117 5.86 -0.70 -12.77
N SER A 118 6.00 -2.03 -12.71
CA SER A 118 4.95 -2.97 -13.10
C SER A 118 4.41 -3.80 -11.94
N VAL A 119 5.27 -4.24 -11.02
CA VAL A 119 4.92 -5.20 -9.96
C VAL A 119 5.34 -4.70 -8.59
N ARG A 120 4.43 -4.83 -7.61
CA ARG A 120 4.65 -4.45 -6.21
C ARG A 120 4.28 -5.58 -5.25
N SER A 121 5.12 -5.80 -4.24
CA SER A 121 4.86 -6.76 -3.17
C SER A 121 3.78 -6.26 -2.21
N ALA A 122 3.05 -7.19 -1.63
CA ALA A 122 2.04 -6.95 -0.62
C ALA A 122 2.07 -8.08 0.41
N ALA A 123 1.80 -7.73 1.66
CA ALA A 123 1.60 -8.69 2.74
C ALA A 123 0.09 -8.83 3.05
N ALA A 124 -0.34 -10.05 3.37
CA ALA A 124 -1.72 -10.31 3.76
C ALA A 124 -1.82 -11.52 4.69
N ASP A 125 -3.01 -11.74 5.25
CA ASP A 125 -3.37 -13.05 5.78
C ASP A 125 -3.57 -14.04 4.63
N TRP A 126 -2.72 -15.07 4.54
CA TRP A 126 -2.78 -16.07 3.47
C TRP A 126 -4.01 -16.99 3.53
N SER A 127 -4.74 -17.03 4.65
CA SER A 127 -6.06 -17.66 4.68
C SER A 127 -7.12 -16.85 3.91
N VAL A 128 -6.93 -15.53 3.78
CA VAL A 128 -7.85 -14.62 3.08
C VAL A 128 -7.40 -14.35 1.65
N TYR A 129 -6.11 -14.13 1.45
CA TYR A 129 -5.47 -13.93 0.16
C TYR A 129 -4.28 -14.90 0.06
N PRO A 130 -4.49 -16.13 -0.45
CA PRO A 130 -3.43 -17.11 -0.59
C PRO A 130 -2.18 -16.57 -1.32
N LEU A 131 -1.02 -17.13 -0.98
CA LEU A 131 0.27 -16.81 -1.58
C LEU A 131 0.17 -16.82 -3.11
N GLY A 132 0.65 -15.74 -3.72
CA GLY A 132 0.60 -15.52 -5.17
C GLY A 132 -0.66 -14.83 -5.67
N THR A 133 -1.61 -14.47 -4.79
CA THR A 133 -2.79 -13.67 -5.17
C THR A 133 -2.32 -12.37 -5.81
N THR A 134 -2.83 -12.06 -7.00
CA THR A 134 -2.55 -10.80 -7.68
C THR A 134 -3.79 -9.91 -7.77
N PHE A 135 -3.58 -8.60 -7.64
CA PHE A 135 -4.67 -7.63 -7.69
C PHE A 135 -4.19 -6.29 -8.24
N ARG A 136 -5.15 -5.47 -8.66
CA ARG A 136 -4.92 -4.05 -9.01
C ARG A 136 -5.69 -3.16 -8.05
N ILE A 137 -5.09 -2.03 -7.72
CA ILE A 137 -5.75 -0.96 -6.95
C ILE A 137 -6.26 0.08 -7.95
N LYS A 138 -7.51 0.51 -7.77
CA LYS A 138 -8.14 1.47 -8.67
C LYS A 138 -7.33 2.77 -8.76
N GLY A 139 -7.04 3.20 -9.98
CA GLY A 139 -6.26 4.43 -10.24
C GLY A 139 -4.75 4.24 -10.26
N GLN A 140 -4.23 3.05 -9.98
CA GLN A 140 -2.80 2.76 -10.02
C GLN A 140 -2.47 1.82 -11.19
N PRO A 141 -1.29 1.99 -11.83
CA PRO A 141 -0.89 1.18 -12.97
C PRO A 141 -0.26 -0.17 -12.57
N TYR A 142 -0.05 -0.41 -11.28
CA TYR A 142 0.73 -1.54 -10.78
C TYR A 142 -0.11 -2.81 -10.64
N LEU A 143 0.51 -3.96 -10.92
CA LEU A 143 0.06 -5.25 -10.42
C LEU A 143 0.66 -5.49 -9.04
N TYR A 144 -0.18 -5.82 -8.07
CA TYR A 144 0.26 -6.21 -6.75
C TYR A 144 0.29 -7.73 -6.65
N VAL A 145 1.26 -8.28 -5.94
CA VAL A 145 1.36 -9.70 -5.63
C VAL A 145 1.46 -9.89 -4.13
N VAL A 146 0.61 -10.76 -3.59
CA VAL A 146 0.72 -11.23 -2.20
C VAL A 146 1.84 -12.25 -2.16
N ASP A 147 3.02 -11.83 -1.72
CA ASP A 147 4.21 -12.67 -1.56
C ASP A 147 4.82 -12.60 -0.16
N ASP A 148 4.15 -11.87 0.74
CA ASP A 148 4.54 -11.70 2.13
C ASP A 148 3.35 -11.87 3.09
N TYR A 149 3.62 -11.96 4.40
CA TYR A 149 2.59 -11.97 5.45
C TYR A 149 3.07 -11.24 6.72
N GLY A 150 2.14 -10.91 7.62
CA GLY A 150 2.46 -10.26 8.88
C GLY A 150 1.51 -10.67 10.01
N SER A 151 2.03 -10.80 11.23
CA SER A 151 1.25 -11.26 12.38
C SER A 151 0.05 -10.35 12.70
N ALA A 152 0.16 -9.04 12.44
CA ALA A 152 -0.91 -8.06 12.64
C ALA A 152 -2.10 -8.24 11.69
N LEU A 153 -1.86 -8.86 10.52
CA LEU A 153 -2.81 -9.04 9.43
C LEU A 153 -3.71 -10.27 9.63
N VAL A 154 -3.29 -11.22 10.47
CA VAL A 154 -4.03 -12.47 10.70
C VAL A 154 -5.43 -12.21 11.25
N GLY A 155 -6.42 -12.88 10.66
CA GLY A 155 -7.84 -12.72 10.94
C GLY A 155 -8.44 -11.43 10.40
N THR A 156 -7.78 -10.77 9.42
CA THR A 156 -8.28 -9.53 8.82
C THR A 156 -8.32 -9.60 7.30
N GLY A 157 -9.13 -8.72 6.70
CA GLY A 157 -9.09 -8.46 5.27
C GLY A 157 -8.03 -7.43 4.87
N THR A 158 -7.18 -6.97 5.80
CA THR A 158 -6.19 -5.91 5.56
C THR A 158 -5.08 -6.41 4.63
N ILE A 159 -4.65 -5.54 3.72
CA ILE A 159 -3.46 -5.77 2.89
C ILE A 159 -2.43 -4.69 3.19
N ASP A 160 -1.20 -5.10 3.48
CA ASP A 160 -0.08 -4.20 3.74
C ASP A 160 0.75 -4.01 2.48
N ILE A 161 0.92 -2.77 2.03
CA ILE A 161 1.59 -2.47 0.76
C ILE A 161 3.07 -2.18 1.00
N TYR A 162 3.95 -2.92 0.33
CA TYR A 162 5.39 -2.71 0.47
C TYR A 162 5.79 -1.34 -0.08
N GLN A 163 6.65 -0.65 0.67
CA GLN A 163 7.30 0.59 0.28
C GLN A 163 8.82 0.49 0.50
N PRO A 164 9.64 1.01 -0.42
CA PRO A 164 11.09 0.82 -0.35
C PRO A 164 11.75 1.68 0.73
N ASN A 165 11.05 2.66 1.30
CA ASN A 165 11.55 3.50 2.38
C ASN A 165 10.40 4.05 3.26
N LYS A 166 10.78 4.58 4.44
CA LYS A 166 9.85 5.16 5.42
C LYS A 166 9.09 6.38 4.93
N LYS A 167 9.66 7.17 4.00
CA LYS A 167 8.97 8.33 3.43
C LYS A 167 7.74 7.87 2.64
N LEU A 168 7.91 6.93 1.72
CA LEU A 168 6.81 6.38 0.92
C LEU A 168 5.83 5.54 1.75
N MET A 169 6.33 4.85 2.79
CA MET A 169 5.48 4.18 3.79
C MET A 169 4.53 5.16 4.49
N LYS A 170 5.06 6.30 4.95
CA LYS A 170 4.25 7.36 5.58
C LYS A 170 3.29 8.02 4.59
N GLU A 171 3.76 8.30 3.37
CA GLU A 171 2.94 8.84 2.29
C GLU A 171 1.75 7.92 1.98
N TRP A 172 1.96 6.60 2.00
CA TRP A 172 0.88 5.63 1.89
C TRP A 172 -0.02 5.65 3.13
N GLY A 173 0.52 5.47 4.34
CA GLY A 173 -0.28 5.48 5.57
C GLY A 173 -1.44 4.46 5.57
N ARG A 174 -2.41 4.65 6.46
CA ARG A 174 -3.62 3.80 6.48
C ARG A 174 -4.68 4.40 5.57
N ARG A 175 -5.27 3.59 4.69
CA ARG A 175 -6.37 4.02 3.80
C ARG A 175 -7.33 2.88 3.45
N TYR A 176 -8.40 3.22 2.74
CA TYR A 176 -9.36 2.25 2.21
C TYR A 176 -9.37 2.38 0.69
N VAL A 177 -9.11 1.29 -0.01
CA VAL A 177 -8.98 1.29 -1.46
C VAL A 177 -9.97 0.30 -2.07
N GLU A 178 -10.42 0.59 -3.28
CA GLU A 178 -11.02 -0.41 -4.13
C GLU A 178 -9.90 -1.17 -4.85
N LEU A 179 -9.88 -2.48 -4.66
CA LEU A 179 -9.03 -3.37 -5.43
C LEU A 179 -9.86 -4.38 -6.20
N THR A 180 -9.28 -4.89 -7.28
CA THR A 180 -9.82 -6.00 -8.05
C THR A 180 -8.80 -7.12 -8.13
N ILE A 181 -9.20 -8.30 -7.67
CA ILE A 181 -8.37 -9.51 -7.75
C ILE A 181 -8.28 -9.98 -9.20
N VAL A 182 -7.07 -9.97 -9.72
CA VAL A 182 -6.75 -10.44 -11.07
C VAL A 182 -6.67 -11.96 -11.06
N ARG A 183 -5.95 -12.55 -10.10
CA ARG A 183 -5.83 -14.00 -9.95
C ARG A 183 -5.71 -14.36 -8.48
N TRP A 184 -6.43 -15.40 -8.05
CA TRP A 184 -6.22 -15.96 -6.73
C TRP A 184 -4.88 -16.69 -6.67
N GLY A 185 -4.22 -16.61 -5.51
CA GLY A 185 -3.02 -17.38 -5.23
C GLY A 185 -3.34 -18.86 -5.02
N ASP A 186 -2.30 -19.64 -4.79
CA ASP A 186 -2.41 -21.08 -4.59
C ASP A 186 -2.47 -21.41 -3.09
N PRO A 187 -3.61 -21.96 -2.60
CA PRO A 187 -3.71 -22.44 -1.23
C PRO A 187 -2.72 -23.54 -0.89
N ALA A 188 -2.36 -24.41 -1.83
CA ALA A 188 -1.44 -25.52 -1.58
C ALA A 188 -0.04 -24.98 -1.24
N ASN A 189 0.48 -24.06 -2.06
CA ASN A 189 1.76 -23.38 -1.80
C ASN A 189 1.73 -22.61 -0.46
N SER A 190 0.59 -21.98 -0.16
CA SER A 190 0.41 -21.29 1.13
C SER A 190 0.49 -22.27 2.30
N LEU A 191 -0.21 -23.41 2.21
CA LEU A 191 -0.22 -24.44 3.25
C LEU A 191 1.15 -25.09 3.43
N GLU A 192 1.91 -25.33 2.36
CA GLU A 192 3.26 -25.85 2.43
C GLU A 192 4.19 -24.93 3.24
N VAL A 193 4.24 -23.65 2.85
CA VAL A 193 5.08 -22.66 3.53
C VAL A 193 4.63 -22.43 4.97
N LEU A 194 3.33 -22.29 5.24
CA LEU A 194 2.81 -22.12 6.59
C LEU A 194 3.00 -23.36 7.45
N GLY A 195 2.91 -24.55 6.85
CA GLY A 195 3.02 -25.85 7.52
C GLY A 195 4.37 -26.05 8.20
N SER A 196 5.46 -25.65 7.52
CA SER A 196 6.82 -25.66 8.07
C SER A 196 7.04 -24.59 9.16
N ARG A 197 6.19 -23.55 9.20
CA ARG A 197 6.32 -22.39 10.11
C ARG A 197 5.32 -22.41 11.27
N ARG A 198 4.68 -23.55 11.51
CA ARG A 198 3.71 -23.72 12.62
C ARG A 198 4.32 -23.58 14.02
N GLY A 199 5.63 -23.36 14.17
CA GLY A 199 6.20 -22.88 15.44
C GLY A 199 5.66 -21.51 15.87
N TYR A 200 5.30 -20.65 14.91
CA TYR A 200 4.76 -19.32 15.17
C TYR A 200 3.23 -19.33 15.26
N ARG A 201 2.67 -18.71 16.31
CA ARG A 201 1.22 -18.66 16.55
C ARG A 201 0.43 -18.12 15.36
N HIS A 202 0.92 -17.05 14.72
CA HIS A 202 0.26 -16.43 13.57
C HIS A 202 0.24 -17.36 12.35
N CYS A 203 1.33 -18.09 12.08
CA CYS A 203 1.37 -19.10 11.01
C CYS A 203 0.43 -20.27 11.29
N ARG A 204 0.37 -20.77 12.53
CA ARG A 204 -0.61 -21.82 12.91
C ARG A 204 -2.05 -21.38 12.66
N ALA A 205 -2.37 -20.15 13.05
CA ALA A 205 -3.71 -19.60 12.88
C ALA A 205 -4.08 -19.47 11.39
N MET A 206 -3.18 -18.90 10.57
CA MET A 206 -3.38 -18.82 9.11
C MET A 206 -3.53 -20.19 8.47
N TYR A 207 -2.69 -21.16 8.87
CA TYR A 207 -2.75 -22.53 8.35
C TYR A 207 -4.11 -23.18 8.63
N ALA A 208 -4.57 -23.17 9.88
CA ALA A 208 -5.85 -23.74 10.27
C ALA A 208 -7.04 -23.04 9.58
N ALA A 209 -7.02 -21.71 9.51
CA ALA A 209 -8.05 -20.94 8.82
C ALA A 209 -8.08 -21.22 7.32
N LEU A 210 -6.92 -21.37 6.67
CA LEU A 210 -6.83 -21.69 5.26
C LEU A 210 -7.34 -23.10 4.96
N GLN A 211 -6.98 -24.10 5.77
CA GLN A 211 -7.51 -25.47 5.64
C GLN A 211 -9.04 -25.47 5.68
N HIS A 212 -9.64 -24.74 6.63
CA HIS A 212 -11.10 -24.61 6.74
C HIS A 212 -11.75 -23.92 5.54
N ARG A 213 -11.06 -22.97 4.90
CA ARG A 213 -11.58 -22.29 3.71
C ARG A 213 -11.45 -23.17 2.47
N VAL A 214 -10.37 -23.93 2.36
CA VAL A 214 -10.17 -24.92 1.29
C VAL A 214 -11.23 -26.02 1.38
N SER A 215 -11.53 -26.55 2.58
CA SER A 215 -12.58 -27.57 2.75
C SER A 215 -13.98 -27.07 2.38
N LYS A 216 -14.20 -25.75 2.42
CA LYS A 216 -15.43 -25.09 1.94
C LYS A 216 -15.43 -24.76 0.44
N GLY A 217 -14.38 -25.13 -0.31
CA GLY A 217 -14.28 -24.87 -1.75
C GLY A 217 -14.03 -23.41 -2.12
N PHE A 218 -13.60 -22.56 -1.19
CA PHE A 218 -13.41 -21.11 -1.44
C PHE A 218 -12.28 -20.80 -2.42
N TYR A 219 -11.30 -21.69 -2.53
CA TYR A 219 -10.12 -21.52 -3.38
C TYR A 219 -9.76 -22.82 -4.09
N ALA A 220 -10.76 -23.61 -4.50
CA ALA A 220 -10.51 -24.78 -5.33
C ALA A 220 -9.62 -24.39 -6.51
N LYS A 221 -8.74 -25.31 -6.93
CA LYS A 221 -7.68 -25.05 -7.93
C LYS A 221 -8.25 -24.23 -9.08
N ALA A 222 -7.59 -23.12 -9.39
CA ALA A 222 -7.87 -22.43 -10.63
C ALA A 222 -7.52 -23.39 -11.76
N ASP A 223 -8.49 -23.69 -12.61
CA ASP A 223 -8.28 -24.39 -13.88
C ASP A 223 -7.25 -23.64 -14.74
#